data_AF-A0A1V9Z506-F1
#
_entry.id   AF-A0A1V9Z506-F1
#
_cell.length_a   1.000
_cell.length_b   1.000
_cell.length_c   1.000
_cell.angle_alpha   90.00
_cell.angle_beta   90.00
_cell.angle_gamma   90.00
#
_symmetry.space_group_name_H-M   'P 1'
#
loop_
_entity.id
_entity.type
_entity.pdbx_description
1 polymer ?
#
loop_
_entity_poly.entity_id
_entity_poly.type
_entity_poly.pdbx_seq_one_letter_code
_entity_poly.pdbx_strand_id
1 'polypeptide(L)'
;MSLCVWKLSHFILTSGERMEFLRFYLLVATLVEVVAFVRLVFTDVPFTELLPTVTDVAFDAVPTVRHLYATYALTLAAVRFMAACDMTNRSLFVALIVVHVIETAFSVAEVFVFAAIPLNELFTPAHAPKAAGLAILIAQMMFIATGYYRYVGRDAKHKQA
;
A
#
# COMPACT_ATOMS: atom_id res chain seq x y z
N MET A 1 40.99 -8.96 16.32
CA MET A 1 39.60 -9.52 16.40
C MET A 1 38.51 -8.48 16.74
N SER A 2 38.82 -7.19 16.94
CA SER A 2 37.84 -6.19 17.41
C SER A 2 37.02 -5.50 16.29
N LEU A 3 37.61 -5.25 15.11
CA LEU A 3 36.90 -4.54 14.02
C LEU A 3 35.80 -5.35 13.33
N CYS A 4 35.93 -6.69 13.28
CA CYS A 4 34.99 -7.56 12.57
C CYS A 4 33.67 -7.69 13.34
N VAL A 5 33.74 -7.83 14.67
CA VAL A 5 32.58 -7.95 15.56
C VAL A 5 31.79 -6.63 15.60
N TRP A 6 32.46 -5.47 15.56
CA TRP A 6 31.79 -4.16 15.54
C TRP A 6 31.07 -3.87 14.21
N LYS A 7 31.67 -4.23 13.07
CA LYS A 7 30.99 -4.15 11.76
C LYS A 7 29.82 -5.12 11.66
N LEU A 8 29.93 -6.33 12.22
CA LEU A 8 28.85 -7.31 12.22
C LEU A 8 27.68 -6.86 13.10
N SER A 9 27.95 -6.35 14.30
CA SER A 9 26.92 -5.86 15.21
C SER A 9 26.24 -4.59 14.69
N HIS A 10 26.97 -3.65 14.09
CA HIS A 10 26.36 -2.48 13.44
C HIS A 10 25.57 -2.87 12.17
N PHE A 11 25.98 -3.92 11.44
CA PHE A 11 25.21 -4.44 10.31
C PHE A 11 23.95 -5.19 10.74
N ILE A 12 24.02 -6.01 11.81
CA ILE A 12 22.89 -6.76 12.38
C ILE A 12 21.88 -5.80 13.02
N LEU A 13 22.33 -4.81 13.80
CA LEU A 13 21.45 -3.82 14.42
C LEU A 13 20.75 -2.97 13.36
N THR A 14 21.50 -2.47 12.36
CA THR A 14 20.87 -1.68 11.32
C THR A 14 20.01 -2.52 10.35
N SER A 15 20.34 -3.79 10.07
CA SER A 15 19.51 -4.65 9.20
C SER A 15 18.27 -5.20 9.90
N GLY A 16 18.36 -5.57 11.18
CA GLY A 16 17.27 -6.04 12.02
C GLY A 16 16.20 -4.99 12.25
N GLU A 17 16.58 -3.77 12.66
CA GLU A 17 15.63 -2.66 12.90
C GLU A 17 14.86 -2.24 11.63
N ARG A 18 15.46 -2.43 10.44
CA ARG A 18 14.82 -2.08 9.16
C ARG A 18 13.85 -3.16 8.68
N MET A 19 14.20 -4.44 8.87
CA MET A 19 13.30 -5.59 8.60
C MET A 19 12.00 -5.48 9.40
N GLU A 20 12.11 -5.04 10.65
CA GLU A 20 10.97 -4.81 11.55
C GLU A 20 10.05 -3.70 11.03
N PHE A 21 10.58 -2.62 10.44
CA PHE A 21 9.76 -1.49 9.99
C PHE A 21 8.81 -1.84 8.84
N LEU A 22 9.28 -2.53 7.79
CA LEU A 22 8.39 -2.94 6.69
C LEU A 22 7.39 -3.98 7.15
N ARG A 23 7.82 -4.95 7.97
CA ARG A 23 6.91 -5.94 8.55
C ARG A 23 5.82 -5.27 9.40
N PHE A 24 6.22 -4.33 10.25
CA PHE A 24 5.30 -3.54 11.07
C PHE A 24 4.33 -2.75 10.21
N TYR A 25 4.82 -2.05 9.18
CA TYR A 25 3.97 -1.37 8.20
C TYR A 25 2.94 -2.30 7.57
N LEU A 26 3.36 -3.49 7.11
CA LEU A 26 2.45 -4.46 6.49
C LEU A 26 1.38 -4.95 7.46
N LEU A 27 1.73 -5.16 8.74
CA LEU A 27 0.77 -5.54 9.78
C LEU A 27 -0.22 -4.42 10.10
N VAL A 28 0.26 -3.18 10.25
CA VAL A 28 -0.60 -2.01 10.48
C VAL A 28 -1.52 -1.78 9.29
N ALA A 29 -0.99 -1.85 8.07
CA ALA A 29 -1.78 -1.72 6.85
C ALA A 29 -2.82 -2.85 6.73
N THR A 30 -2.47 -4.09 7.10
CA THR A 30 -3.44 -5.20 7.20
C THR A 30 -4.60 -4.84 8.11
N LEU A 31 -4.31 -4.31 9.31
CA LEU A 31 -5.34 -3.92 10.26
C LEU A 31 -6.25 -2.82 9.70
N VAL A 32 -5.67 -1.82 9.05
CA VAL A 32 -6.42 -0.73 8.39
C VAL A 32 -7.38 -1.28 7.34
N GLU A 33 -6.92 -2.22 6.49
CA GLU A 33 -7.78 -2.85 5.48
C GLU A 33 -8.88 -3.72 6.08
N VAL A 34 -8.60 -4.43 7.19
CA VAL A 34 -9.65 -5.19 7.91
C VAL A 34 -10.70 -4.24 8.48
N VAL A 35 -10.29 -3.10 9.05
CA VAL A 35 -11.23 -2.07 9.52
C VAL A 35 -12.03 -1.50 8.35
N ALA A 36 -11.40 -1.23 7.20
CA ALA A 36 -12.09 -0.76 6.00
C ALA A 36 -13.12 -1.79 5.50
N PHE A 37 -12.74 -3.07 5.44
CA PHE A 37 -13.64 -4.19 5.11
C PHE A 37 -14.84 -4.22 6.07
N VAL A 38 -14.60 -4.16 7.38
CA VAL A 38 -15.66 -4.20 8.38
C VAL A 38 -16.61 -3.01 8.21
N ARG A 39 -16.08 -1.81 7.96
CA ARG A 39 -16.91 -0.62 7.68
C ARG A 39 -17.72 -0.78 6.39
N LEU A 40 -17.12 -1.32 5.33
CA LEU A 40 -17.81 -1.52 4.06
C LEU A 40 -18.93 -2.56 4.14
N VAL A 41 -18.78 -3.63 4.93
CA VAL A 41 -19.73 -4.75 4.99
C VAL A 41 -20.78 -4.58 6.10
N PHE A 42 -20.37 -4.12 7.27
CA PHE A 42 -21.21 -4.15 8.47
C PHE A 42 -21.73 -2.77 8.90
N THR A 43 -21.47 -1.73 8.11
CA THR A 43 -21.99 -0.38 8.39
C THR A 43 -22.62 0.23 7.15
N ASP A 44 -23.62 1.08 7.38
CA ASP A 44 -24.30 1.86 6.34
C ASP A 44 -23.64 3.23 6.10
N VAL A 45 -22.37 3.38 6.49
CA VAL A 45 -21.63 4.63 6.27
C VAL A 45 -21.49 4.86 4.76
N PRO A 46 -21.85 6.06 4.25
CA PRO A 46 -21.81 6.36 2.83
C PRO A 46 -20.37 6.37 2.27
N PHE A 47 -20.22 6.10 0.98
CA PHE A 47 -18.90 6.04 0.33
C PHE A 47 -18.14 7.35 0.44
N THR A 48 -18.82 8.50 0.45
CA THR A 48 -18.20 9.83 0.61
C THR A 48 -17.52 10.01 1.97
N GLU A 49 -17.96 9.29 3.00
CA GLU A 49 -17.34 9.28 4.34
C GLU A 49 -16.27 8.18 4.50
N LEU A 50 -16.32 7.13 3.67
CA LEU A 50 -15.35 6.03 3.66
C LEU A 50 -14.13 6.34 2.77
N LEU A 51 -14.38 6.99 1.63
CA LEU A 51 -13.41 7.29 0.58
C LEU A 51 -13.57 8.76 0.18
N PRO A 52 -12.81 9.70 0.79
CA PRO A 52 -12.96 11.13 0.54
C PRO A 52 -12.57 11.56 -0.89
N THR A 53 -12.06 10.63 -1.71
CA THR A 53 -11.81 10.83 -3.14
C THR A 53 -13.04 10.53 -4.01
N VAL A 54 -13.98 9.72 -3.52
CA VAL A 54 -15.24 9.37 -4.19
C VAL A 54 -16.31 10.37 -3.77
N THR A 55 -16.70 11.24 -4.70
CA THR A 55 -17.70 12.29 -4.46
C THR A 55 -19.06 11.98 -5.05
N ASP A 56 -19.18 10.90 -5.82
CA ASP A 56 -20.43 10.52 -6.49
C ASP A 56 -21.28 9.63 -5.59
N VAL A 57 -22.42 10.16 -5.14
CA VAL A 57 -23.40 9.47 -4.31
C VAL A 57 -24.03 8.25 -5.01
N ALA A 58 -23.93 8.15 -6.34
CA ALA A 58 -24.41 7.00 -7.09
C ALA A 58 -23.67 5.70 -6.73
N PHE A 59 -22.47 5.77 -6.15
CA PHE A 59 -21.72 4.59 -5.70
C PHE A 59 -22.46 3.84 -4.58
N ASP A 60 -23.19 4.54 -3.72
CA ASP A 60 -24.00 3.93 -2.67
C ASP A 60 -25.29 3.29 -3.21
N ALA A 61 -25.76 3.70 -4.40
CA ALA A 61 -26.96 3.15 -5.02
C ALA A 61 -26.76 1.75 -5.63
N VAL A 62 -25.51 1.30 -5.79
CA VAL A 62 -25.18 0.00 -6.39
C VAL A 62 -24.49 -0.90 -5.34
N PRO A 63 -25.25 -1.77 -4.64
CA PRO A 63 -24.70 -2.59 -3.55
C PRO A 63 -23.50 -3.47 -3.95
N THR A 64 -23.44 -3.88 -5.21
CA THR A 64 -22.32 -4.67 -5.74
C THR A 64 -20.99 -3.91 -5.71
N VAL A 65 -21.00 -2.58 -5.87
CA VAL A 65 -19.78 -1.74 -5.79
C VAL A 65 -19.18 -1.82 -4.39
N ARG A 66 -20.01 -1.71 -3.35
CA ARG A 66 -19.62 -1.87 -1.94
C ARG A 66 -18.98 -3.23 -1.66
N HIS A 67 -19.60 -4.31 -2.13
CA HIS A 67 -19.05 -5.66 -1.96
C HIS A 67 -17.73 -5.86 -2.72
N LEU A 68 -17.56 -5.23 -3.89
CA LEU A 68 -16.32 -5.30 -4.66
C LEU A 68 -15.17 -4.60 -3.92
N TYR A 69 -15.40 -3.39 -3.39
CA TYR A 69 -14.42 -2.68 -2.56
C TYR A 69 -14.09 -3.44 -1.28
N ALA A 70 -15.09 -4.04 -0.62
CA ALA A 70 -14.86 -4.88 0.55
C ALA A 70 -13.96 -6.08 0.22
N THR A 71 -14.25 -6.77 -0.88
CA THR A 71 -13.45 -7.92 -1.33
C THR A 71 -12.03 -7.50 -1.68
N TYR A 72 -11.85 -6.35 -2.32
CA TYR A 72 -10.55 -5.76 -2.58
C TYR A 72 -9.76 -5.51 -1.29
N ALA A 73 -10.35 -4.78 -0.33
CA ALA A 73 -9.72 -4.49 0.97
C ALA A 73 -9.30 -5.78 1.69
N LEU A 74 -10.18 -6.78 1.75
CA LEU A 74 -9.87 -8.06 2.40
C LEU A 74 -8.77 -8.84 1.69
N THR A 75 -8.78 -8.84 0.35
CA THR A 75 -7.73 -9.52 -0.45
C THR A 75 -6.38 -8.85 -0.24
N LEU A 76 -6.35 -7.53 -0.22
CA LEU A 76 -5.13 -6.76 0.01
C LEU A 76 -4.62 -6.94 1.45
N ALA A 77 -5.52 -6.98 2.43
CA ALA A 77 -5.20 -7.34 3.83
C ALA A 77 -4.52 -8.71 3.90
N ALA A 78 -5.11 -9.72 3.26
CA ALA A 78 -4.58 -11.08 3.26
C ALA A 78 -3.17 -11.13 2.65
N VAL A 79 -2.96 -10.47 1.50
CA VAL A 79 -1.65 -10.45 0.84
C VAL A 79 -0.60 -9.72 1.68
N ARG A 80 -0.95 -8.59 2.31
CA ARG A 80 -0.04 -7.87 3.22
C ARG A 80 0.30 -8.70 4.45
N PHE A 81 -0.69 -9.38 5.04
CA PHE A 81 -0.46 -10.25 6.20
C PHE A 81 0.45 -11.42 5.85
N MET A 82 0.18 -12.12 4.74
CA MET A 82 1.02 -13.21 4.26
C MET A 82 2.46 -12.74 4.01
N ALA A 83 2.64 -11.56 3.39
CA ALA A 83 3.96 -10.99 3.18
C ALA A 83 4.67 -10.62 4.49
N ALA A 84 3.93 -10.14 5.50
CA ALA A 84 4.47 -9.84 6.82
C ALA A 84 4.94 -11.12 7.55
N CYS A 85 4.16 -12.20 7.43
CA CYS A 85 4.50 -13.52 7.97
C CYS A 85 5.73 -14.12 7.29
N ASP A 86 5.83 -14.01 5.96
CA ASP A 86 6.97 -14.50 5.18
C ASP A 86 7.60 -13.37 4.35
N MET A 87 8.48 -12.62 5.02
CA MET A 87 9.24 -11.51 4.44
C MET A 87 10.28 -11.96 3.38
N THR A 88 10.46 -13.27 3.18
CA THR A 88 11.41 -13.82 2.19
C THR A 88 10.74 -14.24 0.89
N ASN A 89 9.40 -14.30 0.87
CA ASN A 89 8.63 -14.75 -0.28
C ASN A 89 8.57 -13.70 -1.39
N ARG A 90 9.31 -13.94 -2.46
CA ARG A 90 9.41 -13.03 -3.62
C ARG A 90 8.06 -12.77 -4.26
N SER A 91 7.26 -13.83 -4.42
CA SER A 91 5.99 -13.78 -5.13
C SER A 91 4.99 -12.88 -4.41
N LEU A 92 4.97 -12.92 -3.07
CA LEU A 92 4.10 -12.04 -2.27
C LEU A 92 4.48 -10.56 -2.41
N PHE A 93 5.78 -10.24 -2.40
CA PHE A 93 6.21 -8.86 -2.64
C PHE A 93 5.96 -8.41 -4.07
N VAL A 94 6.17 -9.27 -5.07
CA VAL A 94 5.85 -8.95 -6.47
C VAL A 94 4.35 -8.68 -6.62
N ALA A 95 3.50 -9.51 -6.01
CA ALA A 95 2.05 -9.29 -6.01
C ALA A 95 1.70 -7.93 -5.36
N LEU A 96 2.27 -7.61 -4.20
CA LEU A 96 2.07 -6.30 -3.56
C LEU A 96 2.51 -5.14 -4.45
N ILE A 97 3.69 -5.21 -5.07
CA ILE A 97 4.16 -4.17 -5.99
C ILE A 97 3.17 -3.99 -7.13
N VAL A 98 2.79 -5.07 -7.80
CA VAL A 98 1.87 -5.04 -8.94
C VAL A 98 0.54 -4.40 -8.55
N VAL A 99 -0.03 -4.79 -7.40
CA VAL A 99 -1.28 -4.21 -6.90
C VAL A 99 -1.14 -2.70 -6.68
N HIS A 100 -0.09 -2.24 -5.99
CA HIS A 100 0.07 -0.80 -5.71
C HIS A 100 0.39 0.01 -6.97
N VAL A 101 1.11 -0.57 -7.94
CA VAL A 101 1.35 0.08 -9.25
C VAL A 101 0.04 0.25 -10.00
N ILE A 102 -0.78 -0.80 -10.05
CA ILE A 102 -2.10 -0.76 -10.70
C ILE A 102 -3.01 0.25 -10.00
N GLU A 103 -3.11 0.20 -8.67
CA GLU A 103 -3.92 1.13 -7.86
C GLU A 103 -3.48 2.59 -8.07
N THR A 104 -2.17 2.84 -8.06
CA THR A 104 -1.61 4.17 -8.33
C THR A 104 -1.97 4.63 -9.74
N ALA A 105 -1.80 3.77 -10.74
CA ALA A 105 -2.11 4.11 -12.13
C ALA A 105 -3.60 4.41 -12.33
N PHE A 106 -4.50 3.63 -11.72
CA PHE A 106 -5.94 3.91 -11.75
C PHE A 106 -6.28 5.22 -11.05
N SER A 107 -5.64 5.52 -9.92
CA SER A 107 -5.88 6.78 -9.20
C SER A 107 -5.38 8.00 -9.98
N VAL A 108 -4.24 7.87 -10.70
CA VAL A 108 -3.78 8.89 -11.65
C VAL A 108 -4.80 9.09 -12.77
N ALA A 109 -5.30 8.00 -13.36
CA ALA A 109 -6.31 8.06 -14.42
C ALA A 109 -7.64 8.67 -13.91
N GLU A 110 -8.07 8.32 -12.70
CA GLU A 110 -9.23 8.90 -12.04
C GLU A 110 -9.14 10.43 -11.94
N VAL A 111 -8.00 10.94 -11.47
CA VAL A 111 -7.80 12.38 -11.30
C VAL A 111 -7.69 13.11 -12.64
N PHE A 112 -6.82 12.66 -13.54
CA PHE A 112 -6.44 13.44 -14.72
C PHE A 112 -7.26 13.12 -15.96
N VAL A 113 -7.81 11.91 -16.08
CA VAL A 113 -8.56 11.47 -17.26
C VAL A 113 -10.05 11.52 -16.99
N PHE A 114 -10.52 10.88 -15.93
CA PHE A 114 -11.96 10.76 -15.68
C PHE A 114 -12.55 12.00 -15.01
N ALA A 115 -11.89 12.55 -13.98
CA ALA A 115 -12.31 13.80 -13.36
C ALA A 115 -11.81 15.04 -14.12
N ALA A 116 -10.93 14.86 -15.11
CA ALA A 116 -10.35 15.91 -15.94
C ALA A 116 -9.75 17.10 -15.15
N ILE A 117 -9.20 16.84 -13.95
CA ILE A 117 -8.60 17.88 -13.11
C ILE A 117 -7.22 18.21 -13.68
N PRO A 118 -6.95 19.44 -14.11
CA PRO A 118 -5.64 19.79 -14.63
C PRO A 118 -4.61 19.87 -13.51
N LEU A 119 -3.34 19.58 -13.82
CA LEU A 119 -2.28 19.44 -12.82
C LEU A 119 -2.07 20.69 -11.95
N ASN A 120 -2.25 21.89 -12.52
CA ASN A 120 -2.15 23.15 -11.81
C ASN A 120 -3.29 23.38 -10.81
N GLU A 121 -4.45 22.74 -10.99
CA GLU A 121 -5.61 22.86 -10.09
C GLU A 121 -5.65 21.76 -9.02
N LEU A 122 -4.95 20.65 -9.23
CA LEU A 122 -4.90 19.53 -8.28
C LEU A 122 -4.48 19.97 -6.87
N PHE A 123 -3.63 20.98 -6.75
CA PHE A 123 -3.10 21.47 -5.47
C PHE A 123 -3.95 22.61 -4.85
N THR A 124 -5.13 22.88 -5.40
CA THR A 124 -6.08 23.82 -4.79
C THR A 124 -6.82 23.19 -3.61
N PRO A 125 -7.38 23.98 -2.67
CA PRO A 125 -8.15 23.45 -1.54
C PRO A 125 -9.31 22.53 -1.94
N ALA A 126 -9.93 22.78 -3.10
CA ALA A 126 -11.03 21.97 -3.62
C ALA A 126 -10.62 20.53 -3.99
N HIS A 127 -9.34 20.30 -4.28
CA HIS A 127 -8.81 19.00 -4.72
C HIS A 127 -7.77 18.41 -3.76
N ALA A 128 -7.55 19.04 -2.61
CA ALA A 128 -6.59 18.60 -1.61
C ALA A 128 -6.77 17.12 -1.18
N PRO A 129 -7.99 16.57 -0.98
CA PRO A 129 -8.15 15.15 -0.67
C PRO A 129 -7.64 14.22 -1.79
N LYS A 130 -7.88 14.57 -3.06
CA LYS A 130 -7.40 13.81 -4.22
C LYS A 130 -5.89 13.89 -4.36
N ALA A 131 -5.31 15.07 -4.17
CA ALA A 131 -3.85 15.27 -4.19
C ALA A 131 -3.16 14.47 -3.06
N ALA A 132 -3.70 14.52 -1.85
CA ALA A 132 -3.17 13.78 -0.70
C ALA A 132 -3.28 12.27 -0.90
N GLY A 133 -4.44 11.78 -1.37
CA GLY A 133 -4.64 10.36 -1.69
C GLY A 133 -3.65 9.87 -2.74
N LEU A 134 -3.47 10.62 -3.82
CA LEU A 134 -2.52 10.26 -4.87
C LEU A 134 -1.08 10.25 -4.36
N ALA A 135 -0.68 11.24 -3.56
CA ALA A 135 0.65 11.28 -2.96
C ALA A 135 0.92 10.08 -2.04
N ILE A 136 -0.09 9.67 -1.25
CA ILE A 136 0.01 8.49 -0.38
C ILE A 136 0.19 7.23 -1.23
N LEU A 137 -0.61 7.02 -2.27
CA LEU A 137 -0.52 5.83 -3.12
C LEU A 137 0.84 5.73 -3.83
N ILE A 138 1.34 6.84 -4.38
CA ILE A 138 2.67 6.91 -4.98
C ILE A 138 3.74 6.57 -3.93
N ALA A 139 3.65 7.14 -2.72
CA ALA A 139 4.60 6.86 -1.65
C ALA A 139 4.57 5.38 -1.23
N GLN A 140 3.39 4.79 -1.11
CA GLN A 140 3.22 3.36 -0.76
C GLN A 140 3.80 2.46 -1.84
N MET A 141 3.50 2.73 -3.12
CA MET A 141 4.08 2.02 -4.27
C MET A 141 5.62 2.06 -4.22
N MET A 142 6.21 3.24 -4.03
CA MET A 142 7.68 3.38 -3.94
C MET A 142 8.25 2.67 -2.71
N PHE A 143 7.56 2.75 -1.56
CA PHE A 143 8.00 2.12 -0.33
C PHE A 143 8.02 0.59 -0.44
N ILE A 144 6.96 0.00 -0.98
CA ILE A 144 6.84 -1.46 -1.22
C ILE A 144 7.86 -1.94 -2.25
N ALA A 145 8.06 -1.19 -3.34
CA ALA A 145 9.07 -1.50 -4.35
C ALA A 145 10.51 -1.47 -3.78
N THR A 146 10.80 -0.46 -2.94
CA THR A 146 12.09 -0.36 -2.23
C THR A 146 12.27 -1.51 -1.25
N GLY A 147 11.19 -1.88 -0.54
CA GLY A 147 11.13 -3.05 0.31
C GLY A 147 11.54 -4.32 -0.43
N TYR A 148 10.86 -4.64 -1.54
CA TYR A 148 11.20 -5.81 -2.37
C TYR A 148 12.68 -5.85 -2.77
N TYR A 149 13.21 -4.76 -3.33
CA TYR A 149 14.61 -4.74 -3.76
C TYR A 149 15.58 -5.02 -2.60
N ARG A 150 15.24 -4.51 -1.40
CA ARG A 150 16.09 -4.61 -0.22
C ARG A 150 16.00 -5.96 0.50
N TYR A 151 14.81 -6.55 0.58
CA TYR A 151 14.53 -7.78 1.34
C TYR A 151 14.61 -9.04 0.49
N VAL A 152 14.31 -8.93 -0.79
CA VAL A 152 14.26 -10.06 -1.71
C VAL A 152 15.37 -9.99 -2.77
N GLY A 153 15.64 -8.79 -3.27
CA GLY A 153 16.61 -8.55 -4.35
C GLY A 153 18.07 -8.73 -3.95
N ARG A 154 18.43 -8.52 -2.68
CA ARG A 154 19.82 -8.67 -2.19
C ARG A 154 20.26 -10.13 -2.04
N ASP A 155 19.39 -11.01 -1.58
CA ASP A 155 19.71 -12.43 -1.40
C ASP A 155 19.93 -13.18 -2.71
N ALA A 156 19.38 -12.68 -3.83
CA ALA A 156 19.64 -13.23 -5.16
C ALA A 156 21.12 -13.08 -5.58
N LYS A 157 21.77 -11.98 -5.17
CA LYS A 157 23.16 -11.70 -5.56
C LYS A 157 24.20 -12.46 -4.73
N HIS A 158 23.86 -12.91 -3.51
CA HIS A 158 24.78 -13.68 -2.66
C HIS A 158 24.72 -15.19 -2.85
N LYS A 159 23.69 -15.73 -3.52
CA LYS A 159 23.64 -17.17 -3.89
C LYS A 159 24.31 -17.50 -5.23
N GLN A 160 24.85 -16.49 -5.92
CA GLN A 160 25.52 -16.63 -7.23
C GLN A 160 27.03 -16.31 -7.17
N ALA A 161 27.59 -16.09 -5.99
CA ALA A 161 29.01 -15.81 -5.76
C ALA A 161 29.66 -16.94 -4.95
#